data_AF-A0A7L9FHU8-F1
#
_entry.id   AF-A0A7L9FHU8-F1
#
_cell.length_a   1.000
_cell.length_b   1.000
_cell.length_c   1.000
_cell.angle_alpha   90.00
_cell.angle_beta   90.00
_cell.angle_gamma   90.00
#
_symmetry.space_group_name_H-M   'P 1'
#
loop_
_entity.id
_entity.type
_entity.pdbx_description
1 polymer ?
#
loop_
_entity_poly.entity_id
_entity_poly.type
_entity_poly.pdbx_seq_one_letter_code
_entity_poly.pdbx_strand_id
1 'polypeptide(L)'
;MSADRTFEIEGVKFTILEGFRDLHRVLSSQPPNARWDVLVLDRYMTAEIVSLGNRVRVALYAEVETEKTPESMPADQDIDFEVEPGKVKLRFLGDYTFQGRTTVIAIINRINKFREVLSRILT
;
A
#
# COMPACT_ATOMS: atom_id res chain seq x y z
N MET A 1 -4.34 -6.32 -19.68
CA MET A 1 -3.27 -7.02 -18.94
C MET A 1 -2.61 -5.98 -18.07
N SER A 2 -2.58 -6.13 -16.74
CA SER A 2 -1.72 -5.30 -15.88
C SER A 2 -0.30 -5.83 -16.02
N ALA A 3 0.64 -4.98 -16.42
CA ALA A 3 2.03 -5.39 -16.59
C ALA A 3 2.73 -5.36 -15.23
N ASP A 4 3.09 -6.53 -14.68
CA ASP A 4 4.09 -6.57 -13.63
C ASP A 4 5.48 -6.36 -14.23
N ARG A 5 6.21 -5.39 -13.70
CA ARG A 5 7.58 -5.08 -14.14
C ARG A 5 8.53 -5.37 -13.00
N THR A 6 9.36 -6.41 -13.16
CA THR A 6 10.39 -6.78 -12.19
C THR A 6 11.78 -6.53 -12.77
N PHE A 7 12.63 -5.91 -11.98
CA PHE A 7 14.03 -5.62 -12.32
C PHE A 7 14.89 -5.62 -11.06
N GLU A 8 16.21 -5.58 -11.24
CA GLU A 8 17.19 -5.63 -10.16
C GLU A 8 18.16 -4.45 -10.27
N ILE A 9 18.41 -3.75 -9.16
CA ILE A 9 19.38 -2.67 -9.05
C ILE A 9 20.23 -2.96 -7.81
N GLU A 10 21.55 -3.02 -7.96
CA GLU A 10 22.49 -3.25 -6.85
C GLU A 10 22.15 -4.51 -6.00
N GLY A 11 21.66 -5.59 -6.62
CA GLY A 11 21.27 -6.82 -5.94
C GLY A 11 19.92 -6.76 -5.23
N VAL A 12 19.17 -5.66 -5.36
CA VAL A 12 17.83 -5.49 -4.80
C VAL A 12 16.78 -5.70 -5.87
N LYS A 13 15.82 -6.59 -5.59
CA LYS A 13 14.69 -6.85 -6.48
C LYS A 13 13.59 -5.80 -6.30
N PHE A 14 13.21 -5.16 -7.40
CA PHE A 14 12.10 -4.21 -7.47
C PHE A 14 10.97 -4.80 -8.30
N THR A 15 9.73 -4.65 -7.86
CA THR A 15 8.55 -5.05 -8.61
C THR A 15 7.53 -3.92 -8.63
N ILE A 16 7.15 -3.46 -9.82
CA ILE A 16 6.09 -2.47 -10.01
C ILE A 16 4.83 -3.18 -10.50
N LEU A 17 3.71 -2.93 -9.84
CA LEU A 17 2.40 -3.51 -10.15
C LEU A 17 1.39 -2.41 -10.50
N GLU A 18 0.73 -2.58 -11.65
CA GLU A 18 -0.44 -1.78 -12.03
C GLU A 18 -1.70 -2.42 -11.42
N GLY A 19 -2.10 -1.92 -10.25
CA GLY A 19 -3.22 -2.40 -9.47
C GLY A 19 -2.91 -3.58 -8.54
N PHE A 20 -3.88 -3.91 -7.70
CA PHE A 20 -3.70 -4.80 -6.55
C PHE A 20 -3.99 -6.28 -6.84
N ARG A 21 -4.41 -6.63 -8.07
CA ARG A 21 -4.86 -7.99 -8.42
C ARG A 21 -3.80 -9.06 -8.16
N ASP A 22 -2.55 -8.77 -8.51
CA ASP A 22 -1.42 -9.70 -8.42
C ASP A 22 -0.62 -9.58 -7.11
N LEU A 23 -0.98 -8.64 -6.23
CA LEU A 23 -0.16 -8.29 -5.07
C LEU A 23 0.09 -9.48 -4.15
N HIS A 24 -0.94 -10.27 -3.84
CA HIS A 24 -0.78 -11.44 -2.97
C HIS A 24 0.22 -12.45 -3.56
N ARG A 25 0.12 -12.73 -4.87
CA ARG A 25 1.03 -13.63 -5.59
C ARG A 25 2.46 -13.12 -5.51
N VAL A 26 2.66 -11.84 -5.78
CA VAL A 26 3.99 -11.20 -5.80
C VAL A 26 4.62 -11.20 -4.42
N LEU A 27 3.90 -10.74 -3.38
CA LEU A 27 4.41 -10.76 -2.00
C LEU A 27 4.74 -12.18 -1.52
N SER A 28 3.92 -13.16 -1.87
CA SER A 28 4.15 -14.57 -1.50
C SER A 28 5.38 -15.19 -2.19
N SER A 29 5.83 -14.60 -3.30
CA SER A 29 6.99 -15.07 -4.07
C SER A 29 8.31 -14.45 -3.63
N GLN A 30 8.28 -13.48 -2.71
CA GLN A 30 9.50 -12.79 -2.33
C GLN A 30 10.37 -13.64 -1.40
N PRO A 31 11.70 -13.58 -1.55
CA PRO A 31 12.61 -14.32 -0.69
C PRO A 31 12.49 -13.87 0.77
N PRO A 32 12.46 -14.81 1.73
CA PRO A 32 12.48 -14.48 3.15
C PRO A 32 13.82 -13.87 3.54
N ASN A 33 13.83 -12.94 4.50
CA ASN A 33 15.04 -12.33 5.06
C ASN A 33 15.96 -11.62 4.04
N ALA A 34 15.43 -11.24 2.88
CA ALA A 34 16.17 -10.49 1.86
C ALA A 34 15.58 -9.10 1.64
N ARG A 35 16.38 -8.21 1.05
CA ARG A 35 15.93 -6.89 0.60
C ARG A 35 15.14 -7.03 -0.70
N TRP A 36 13.94 -6.47 -0.74
CA TRP A 36 13.12 -6.35 -1.94
C TRP A 36 12.10 -5.23 -1.78
N ASP A 37 11.66 -4.67 -2.90
CA ASP A 37 10.68 -3.58 -2.97
C ASP A 37 9.55 -3.93 -3.92
N VAL A 38 8.32 -3.66 -3.48
CA VAL A 38 7.12 -3.74 -4.29
C VAL A 38 6.41 -2.40 -4.26
N LEU A 39 6.25 -1.80 -5.43
CA LEU A 39 5.46 -0.59 -5.65
C LEU A 39 4.17 -0.98 -6.37
N VAL A 40 3.03 -0.66 -5.79
CA VAL A 40 1.71 -0.89 -6.40
C VAL A 40 1.06 0.46 -6.66
N LEU A 41 0.58 0.65 -7.87
CA LEU A 41 -0.05 1.90 -8.31
C LEU A 41 -1.43 1.59 -8.86
N ASP A 42 -2.45 2.30 -8.40
CA ASP A 42 -3.72 2.40 -9.11
C ASP A 42 -4.10 3.87 -9.34
N ARG A 43 -5.31 4.12 -9.86
CA ARG A 43 -5.78 5.46 -10.18
C ARG A 43 -5.83 6.41 -8.97
N TYR A 44 -6.00 5.87 -7.76
CA TYR A 44 -6.31 6.65 -6.57
C TYR A 44 -5.28 6.47 -5.45
N MET A 45 -4.45 5.43 -5.52
CA MET A 45 -3.62 4.98 -4.41
C MET A 45 -2.27 4.44 -4.88
N THR A 46 -1.25 4.73 -4.08
CA THR A 46 0.07 4.11 -4.12
C THR A 46 0.30 3.28 -2.87
N ALA A 47 0.87 2.08 -3.02
CA ALA A 47 1.38 1.27 -1.92
C ALA A 47 2.86 0.93 -2.16
N GLU A 48 3.70 1.31 -1.21
CA GLU A 48 5.12 0.96 -1.17
C GLU A 48 5.35 -0.09 -0.08
N ILE A 49 5.92 -1.23 -0.46
CA ILE A 49 6.17 -2.36 0.44
C ILE A 49 7.64 -2.75 0.32
N VAL A 50 8.37 -2.49 1.39
CA VAL A 50 9.83 -2.43 1.42
C VAL A 50 10.33 -3.42 2.47
N SER A 51 10.93 -4.53 2.04
CA SER A 51 11.55 -5.50 2.94
C SER A 51 13.00 -5.14 3.20
N LEU A 52 13.38 -5.00 4.47
CA LEU A 52 14.75 -4.77 4.95
C LEU A 52 15.32 -6.04 5.58
N GLY A 53 14.94 -7.21 5.08
CA GLY A 53 15.28 -8.51 5.67
C GLY A 53 14.18 -9.01 6.58
N ASN A 54 14.34 -8.89 7.90
CA ASN A 54 13.36 -9.37 8.88
C ASN A 54 12.22 -8.37 9.17
N ARG A 55 12.29 -7.16 8.61
CA ARG A 55 11.29 -6.10 8.78
C ARG A 55 10.75 -5.70 7.41
N VAL A 56 9.43 -5.63 7.28
CA VAL A 56 8.74 -5.11 6.10
C VAL A 56 8.04 -3.81 6.45
N ARG A 57 8.38 -2.73 5.76
CA ARG A 57 7.73 -1.43 5.88
C ARG A 57 6.67 -1.29 4.81
N VAL A 58 5.51 -0.78 5.19
CA VAL A 58 4.39 -0.49 4.29
C VAL A 58 4.03 0.97 4.41
N ALA A 59 4.12 1.70 3.30
CA ALA A 59 3.60 3.05 3.18
C ALA A 59 2.45 3.07 2.18
N LEU A 60 1.33 3.65 2.56
CA LEU A 60 0.15 3.82 1.71
C LEU A 60 -0.15 5.30 1.56
N TYR A 61 -0.43 5.72 0.33
CA TYR A 61 -0.71 7.10 -0.01
C TYR A 61 -1.91 7.17 -0.95
N ALA A 62 -2.82 8.10 -0.71
CA ALA A 62 -3.85 8.49 -1.66
C ALA A 62 -4.08 9.99 -1.62
N GLU A 63 -4.32 10.59 -2.77
CA GLU A 63 -4.68 11.99 -2.94
C GLU A 63 -5.88 12.06 -3.88
N VAL A 64 -6.98 12.64 -3.39
CA VAL A 64 -8.24 12.69 -4.11
C VAL A 64 -8.75 14.12 -4.15
N GLU A 65 -9.07 14.59 -5.35
CA GLU A 65 -9.81 15.83 -5.56
C GLU A 65 -11.30 15.59 -5.24
N THR A 66 -11.84 16.35 -4.29
CA THR A 66 -13.24 16.23 -3.87
C THR A 66 -13.78 17.57 -3.40
N GLU A 67 -14.98 17.93 -3.84
CA GLU A 67 -15.73 19.10 -3.34
C GLU A 67 -16.38 18.81 -1.97
N LYS A 68 -16.51 17.53 -1.61
CA LYS A 68 -17.10 17.07 -0.36
C LYS A 68 -16.00 16.82 0.67
N THR A 69 -16.02 17.58 1.77
CA THR A 69 -15.34 17.17 2.99
C THR A 69 -16.19 16.12 3.68
N PRO A 70 -15.70 14.89 3.93
CA PRO A 70 -16.50 13.87 4.61
C PRO A 70 -16.93 14.37 6.00
N GLU A 71 -18.25 14.44 6.27
CA GLU A 71 -18.80 14.94 7.55
C GLU A 71 -18.38 14.06 8.74
N SER A 72 -18.01 12.80 8.49
CA SER A 72 -17.39 11.91 9.47
C SER A 72 -16.30 11.09 8.79
N MET A 73 -15.03 11.46 9.02
CA MET A 73 -13.90 10.58 8.69
C MET A 73 -14.01 9.31 9.55
N PRO A 74 -13.89 8.11 8.97
CA PRO A 74 -13.79 6.91 9.79
C PRO A 74 -12.56 7.02 10.69
N ALA A 75 -12.77 6.81 12.00
CA ALA A 75 -11.72 6.86 13.01
C ALA A 75 -10.80 5.63 12.93
N ASP A 76 -10.14 5.42 11.78
CA ASP A 76 -9.00 4.53 11.72
C ASP A 76 -7.80 5.29 12.29
N GLN A 77 -7.46 5.01 13.55
CA GLN A 77 -6.37 5.68 14.27
C GLN A 77 -5.00 5.51 13.59
N ASP A 78 -4.87 4.55 12.67
CA ASP A 78 -3.62 4.28 11.97
C ASP A 78 -3.50 5.06 10.65
N ILE A 79 -4.59 5.67 10.15
CA ILE A 79 -4.60 6.41 8.88
C ILE A 79 -4.62 7.91 9.20
N ASP A 80 -3.57 8.60 8.76
CA ASP A 80 -3.49 10.04 8.83
C ASP A 80 -4.33 10.67 7.72
N PHE A 81 -5.15 11.65 8.10
CA PHE A 81 -5.98 12.40 7.19
C PHE A 81 -5.59 13.87 7.17
N GLU A 82 -5.49 14.44 5.98
CA GLU A 82 -5.24 15.85 5.78
C GLU A 82 -6.27 16.37 4.78
N VAL A 83 -7.09 17.31 5.23
CA VAL A 83 -8.17 17.92 4.43
C VAL A 83 -7.72 19.31 4.01
N GLU A 84 -7.67 19.53 2.71
CA GLU A 84 -7.42 20.81 2.07
C GLU A 84 -8.67 21.24 1.28
N PRO A 85 -8.86 22.53 0.98
CA PRO A 85 -9.95 22.96 0.10
C PRO A 85 -9.90 22.21 -1.25
N GLY A 86 -10.93 21.43 -1.55
CA GLY A 86 -11.04 20.67 -2.79
C GLY A 86 -10.24 19.36 -2.85
N LYS A 87 -9.60 18.94 -1.75
CA LYS A 87 -8.69 17.79 -1.74
C LYS A 87 -8.63 17.07 -0.39
N VAL A 88 -8.51 15.75 -0.44
CA VAL A 88 -8.25 14.93 0.74
C VAL A 88 -7.02 14.06 0.48
N LYS A 89 -6.09 14.06 1.44
CA LYS A 89 -4.90 13.20 1.45
C LYS A 89 -5.03 12.17 2.56
N LEU A 90 -4.68 10.93 2.24
CA LEU A 90 -4.66 9.80 3.17
C LEU A 90 -3.26 9.21 3.21
N ARG A 91 -2.76 8.94 4.41
CA ARG A 91 -1.43 8.38 4.62
C ARG A 91 -1.48 7.27 5.66
N PHE A 92 -0.70 6.22 5.45
CA PHE A 92 -0.43 5.20 6.46
C PHE A 92 1.03 4.80 6.37
N LEU A 93 1.67 4.60 7.52
CA LEU A 93 3.02 4.05 7.62
C LEU A 93 3.05 2.99 8.72
N GLY A 94 3.46 1.78 8.38
CA GLY A 94 3.56 0.68 9.35
C GLY A 94 4.76 -0.23 9.10
N ASP A 95 5.30 -0.77 10.18
CA ASP A 95 6.38 -1.77 10.15
C ASP A 95 5.84 -3.13 10.62
N TYR A 96 6.20 -4.19 9.90
CA TYR A 96 5.82 -5.57 10.19
C TYR A 96 7.08 -6.42 10.37
N THR A 97 7.09 -7.30 11.37
CA THR A 97 8.09 -8.37 11.44
C THR A 97 7.74 -9.45 10.43
N PHE A 98 8.71 -9.87 9.61
CA PHE A 98 8.50 -10.90 8.61
C PHE A 98 8.35 -12.28 9.26
N GLN A 99 7.18 -12.88 9.10
CA GLN A 99 6.77 -14.19 9.60
C GLN A 99 6.15 -15.03 8.48
N GLY A 100 6.63 -14.84 7.25
CA GLY A 100 6.12 -15.54 6.07
C GLY A 100 4.69 -15.13 5.70
N ARG A 101 3.81 -16.12 5.53
CA ARG A 101 2.44 -15.93 5.01
C ARG A 101 1.59 -15.00 5.90
N THR A 102 1.78 -15.03 7.21
CA THR A 102 1.03 -14.17 8.15
C THR A 102 1.29 -12.69 7.87
N THR A 103 2.55 -12.32 7.59
CA THR A 103 2.92 -10.94 7.23
C THR A 103 2.25 -10.53 5.92
N VAL A 104 2.26 -11.41 4.90
CA VAL A 104 1.58 -11.13 3.63
C VAL A 104 0.10 -10.84 3.83
N ILE A 105 -0.60 -11.68 4.61
CA ILE A 105 -2.03 -11.49 4.91
C ILE A 105 -2.26 -10.17 5.65
N ALA A 106 -1.42 -9.84 6.65
CA ALA A 106 -1.54 -8.60 7.41
C ALA A 106 -1.37 -7.34 6.52
N ILE A 107 -0.42 -7.37 5.59
CA ILE A 107 -0.20 -6.29 4.61
C ILE A 107 -1.41 -6.14 3.69
N ILE A 108 -1.92 -7.25 3.13
CA ILE A 108 -3.10 -7.23 2.27
C ILE A 108 -4.34 -6.69 3.00
N ASN A 109 -4.55 -7.13 4.25
CA ASN A 109 -5.66 -6.64 5.07
C ASN A 109 -5.56 -5.14 5.34
N ARG A 110 -4.35 -4.63 5.64
CA ARG A 110 -4.12 -3.19 5.83
C ARG A 110 -4.43 -2.39 4.56
N ILE A 111 -3.96 -2.86 3.41
CA ILE A 111 -4.25 -2.23 2.11
C ILE A 111 -5.75 -2.22 1.84
N ASN A 112 -6.46 -3.32 2.07
CA ASN A 112 -7.90 -3.38 1.85
C ASN A 112 -8.67 -2.44 2.78
N LYS A 113 -8.27 -2.33 4.07
CA LYS A 113 -8.86 -1.37 5.01
C LYS A 113 -8.65 0.08 4.55
N PHE A 114 -7.45 0.41 4.09
CA PHE A 114 -7.15 1.73 3.52
C PHE A 114 -8.01 2.01 2.28
N ARG A 115 -8.16 1.04 1.38
CA ARG A 115 -9.01 1.15 0.18
C ARG A 115 -10.49 1.30 0.53
N GLU A 116 -10.96 0.64 1.59
CA GLU A 116 -12.32 0.79 2.08
C GLU A 116 -12.58 2.24 2.53
N VAL A 117 -11.66 2.81 3.32
CA VAL A 117 -11.72 4.22 3.73
C VAL A 117 -11.74 5.14 2.50
N LEU A 118 -10.81 4.93 1.57
CA LEU A 118 -10.73 5.70 0.32
C LEU A 118 -12.02 5.61 -0.50
N SER A 119 -12.64 4.43 -0.59
CA SER A 119 -13.88 4.23 -1.35
C SER A 119 -15.05 5.06 -0.80
N ARG A 120 -15.12 5.26 0.52
CA ARG A 120 -16.17 6.08 1.15
C ARG A 120 -16.03 7.57 0.87
N ILE A 121 -14.84 8.03 0.49
CA ILE A 121 -14.57 9.42 0.10
C ILE A 121 -14.93 9.65 -1.37
N LEU A 122 -14.75 8.61 -2.20
CA LEU A 122 -15.00 8.66 -3.64
C LEU A 122 -16.48 8.50 -4.04
N THR A 123 -17.35 8.05 -3.13
CA THR A 123 -18.81 7.87 -3.31
C THR A 123 -19.59 9.06 -2.75
#